data_AF-A0A3M1Q9K8-F1
#
_entry.id   AF-A0A3M1Q9K8-F1
#
_cell.length_a   1.000
_cell.length_b   1.000
_cell.length_c   1.000
_cell.angle_alpha   90.00
_cell.angle_beta   90.00
_cell.angle_gamma   90.00
#
_symmetry.space_group_name_H-M   'P 1'
#
loop_
_entity.id
_entity.type
_entity.pdbx_description
1 polymer ?
#
loop_
_entity_poly.entity_id
_entity_poly.type
_entity_poly.pdbx_seq_one_letter_code
_entity_poly.pdbx_strand_id
1 'polypeptide(L)' 'MTVDQVLESLGLDPAALKTGDRPVRSPIDGRVFAHVADDTAETLDTKIAR' A
#
# COMPACT_ATOMS: atom_id res chain seq x y z
N MET A 1 16.64 4.29 8.49
CA MET A 1 16.00 3.58 7.36
C MET A 1 14.62 4.17 7.16
N THR A 2 14.28 4.62 5.95
CA THR A 2 12.94 5.12 5.60
C THR A 2 12.02 3.97 5.23
N VAL A 3 10.71 4.21 5.15
CA VAL A 3 9.74 3.22 4.66
C VAL A 3 10.08 2.79 3.22
N ASP A 4 10.44 3.73 2.36
CA ASP A 4 10.84 3.45 0.97
C ASP A 4 12.07 2.52 0.93
N GLN A 5 13.07 2.76 1.78
CA GLN A 5 14.24 1.88 1.88
C GLN A 5 13.90 0.47 2.37
N VAL A 6 12.90 0.33 3.26
CA VAL A 6 12.39 -0.99 3.67
C VAL A 6 11.78 -1.72 2.48
N LEU A 7 10.93 -1.04 1.71
CA LEU A 7 10.25 -1.64 0.55
C LEU A 7 11.26 -2.09 -0.51
N GLU A 8 12.20 -1.22 -0.85
CA GLU A 8 13.27 -1.54 -1.81
C GLU A 8 14.09 -2.75 -1.33
N SER A 9 14.41 -2.84 -0.03
CA SER A 9 15.13 -3.99 0.52
C SER A 9 14.33 -5.30 0.46
N LEU A 10 13.00 -5.21 0.37
CA LEU A 10 12.09 -6.34 0.17
C LEU A 10 11.81 -6.62 -1.32
N GLY A 11 12.43 -5.86 -2.24
CA GLY A 11 12.17 -5.97 -3.69
C GLY A 11 10.82 -5.39 -4.12
N LEU A 12 10.24 -4.50 -3.32
CA LEU A 12 8.97 -3.85 -3.58
C LEU A 12 9.19 -2.41 -4.09
N ASP A 13 8.35 -1.98 -5.03
CA ASP A 13 8.31 -0.60 -5.50
C ASP A 13 7.64 0.31 -4.44
N PRO A 14 8.32 1.36 -3.93
CA PRO A 14 7.73 2.32 -3.01
C PRO A 14 6.47 3.02 -3.54
N ALA A 15 6.30 3.12 -4.86
CA ALA A 15 5.10 3.68 -5.46
C ALA A 15 3.83 2.85 -5.17
N ALA A 16 3.97 1.56 -4.84
CA ALA A 16 2.85 0.69 -4.48
C ALA A 16 2.09 1.14 -3.21
N LEU A 17 2.71 2.00 -2.38
CA LEU A 17 2.10 2.59 -1.19
C LEU A 17 1.39 3.93 -1.43
N LYS A 18 1.26 4.37 -2.69
CA LYS A 18 0.64 5.64 -3.11
C LYS A 18 -0.41 5.41 -4.19
N THR A 19 -1.33 4.49 -3.93
CA THR A 19 -2.27 3.94 -4.94
C THR A 19 -3.70 4.41 -4.78
N GLY A 20 -4.08 5.04 -3.67
CA GLY A 20 -5.47 5.49 -3.45
C GLY A 20 -5.62 6.34 -2.20
N ASP A 21 -6.82 6.40 -1.63
CA ASP A 21 -7.19 7.34 -0.57
C ASP A 21 -7.15 6.77 0.86
N ARG A 22 -7.08 5.44 1.05
CA ARG A 22 -7.12 4.87 2.41
C ARG A 22 -5.79 5.09 3.14
N PRO A 23 -5.77 5.81 4.27
CA PRO A 23 -4.53 6.04 5.01
C PRO A 23 -4.06 4.79 5.75
N VAL A 24 -2.77 4.49 5.66
CA VAL A 24 -2.10 3.46 6.48
C VAL A 24 -1.32 4.14 7.60
N ARG A 25 -1.59 3.71 8.84
CA ARG A 25 -1.05 4.32 10.06
C ARG A 25 -0.12 3.38 10.80
N SER A 26 0.96 3.94 11.34
CA SER A 26 1.85 3.23 12.25
C SER A 26 1.21 3.17 13.65
N PRO A 27 1.15 2.00 14.31
CA PRO A 27 0.66 1.90 15.68
C PRO A 27 1.66 2.46 16.71
N ILE A 28 2.91 2.72 16.30
CA ILE A 28 3.97 3.21 17.20
C ILE A 28 3.77 4.70 17.51
N ASP A 29 3.39 5.50 16.50
CA ASP A 29 3.35 6.96 16.59
C ASP A 29 2.07 7.59 15.99
N GLY A 30 1.14 6.77 15.47
CA GLY A 30 -0.11 7.19 14.85
C GLY A 30 0.03 7.91 13.51
N ARG A 31 1.26 8.05 12.99
CA ARG A 31 1.52 8.78 11.74
C ARG A 31 1.02 8.00 10.54
N VAL A 32 0.46 8.73 9.57
CA VAL A 32 0.15 8.17 8.25
C VAL A 32 1.44 8.12 7.45
N PHE A 33 1.78 6.94 6.93
CA PHE A 33 3.00 6.77 6.13
C PHE A 33 2.73 6.33 4.68
N ALA A 34 1.49 5.98 4.35
CA ALA A 34 1.07 5.55 3.02
C ALA A 34 -0.42 5.82 2.79
N HIS A 35 -0.84 5.85 1.52
CA HIS A 35 -2.25 5.82 1.14
C HIS A 35 -2.46 4.80 0.02
N VAL A 36 -3.35 3.84 0.24
CA VAL A 36 -3.56 2.71 -0.66
C VAL A 36 -4.97 2.68 -1.21
N ALA A 37 -5.10 2.14 -2.42
CA ALA A 37 -6.41 1.80 -2.97
C ALA A 37 -6.96 0.55 -2.27
N ASP A 38 -8.26 0.57 -2.00
CA ASP A 38 -9.01 -0.63 -1.69
C ASP A 38 -9.54 -1.26 -2.97
N ASP A 39 -9.67 -2.58 -2.94
CA ASP A 39 -10.34 -3.28 -4.03
C ASP A 39 -11.83 -2.95 -4.05
N THR A 40 -12.36 -2.81 -5.26
CA THR A 40 -13.80 -2.78 -5.52
C THR A 40 -14.27 -4.19 -5.85
N ALA A 41 -15.59 -4.41 -5.88
CA ALA A 41 -16.14 -5.66 -6.37
C ALA A 41 -15.64 -6.00 -7.79
N GLU A 42 -15.58 -4.99 -8.67
CA GLU A 42 -15.10 -5.14 -10.05
C GLU A 42 -13.60 -5.50 -10.13
N THR A 43 -12.75 -4.84 -9.35
CA THR A 43 -11.31 -5.18 -9.34
C THR A 43 -11.05 -6.53 -8.71
N LEU A 44 -11.85 -6.92 -7.71
CA LEU A 44 -11.80 -8.24 -7.09
C LEU A 44 -12.15 -9.35 -8.09
N ASP A 45 -13.27 -9.22 -8.82
CA ASP A 45 -13.68 -10.19 -9.83
C ASP A 45 -12.61 -10.37 -10.91
N THR A 46 -11.99 -9.26 -11.34
CA THR A 46 -10.88 -9.28 -12.31
C THR A 46 -9.66 -10.06 -11.79
N LYS A 47 -9.36 -9.98 -10.49
CA LYS A 47 -8.24 -10.69 -9.87
C LYS A 47 -8.52 -12.18 -9.70
N ILE A 48 -9.77 -12.56 -9.42
CA ILE A 48 -10.18 -13.96 -9.24
C ILE A 48 -10.27 -14.70 -10.58
N ALA A 49 -10.66 -14.01 -11.65
CA ALA A 49 -10.81 -14.61 -12.98
C ALA A 49 -9.47 -14.99 -13.66
N ARG A 50 -8.32 -14.84 -12.99
CA ARG A 50 -6.99 -15.18 -13.49
C ARG A 50 -6.41 -16.44 -12.85
#